data_AF-A0A5M3MDB9-F1
#
_entry.id   AF-A0A5M3MDB9-F1
#
_cell.length_a   1.000
_cell.length_b   1.000
_cell.length_c   1.000
_cell.angle_alpha   90.00
_cell.angle_beta   90.00
_cell.angle_gamma   90.00
#
_symmetry.space_group_name_H-M   'P 1'
#
loop_
_entity.id
_entity.type
_entity.pdbx_description
1 polymer ?
#
loop_
_entity_poly.entity_id
_entity_poly.type
_entity_poly.pdbx_seq_one_letter_code
_entity_poly.pdbx_strand_id
1 'polypeptide(L)'
;MLMLGDQRQRKALADQLVAHNIIGTCLSYVRREHFSLRQKAADLLRALTTDYVLTGKLSPTVASDLFEALCSMSLEYPERWSEYFAGKKTRFECQLHSKLEGASDDAKKGSKVGAYVFGLAQENALRASHGLTMLGAPAPQKFCLEMLKRRPHIIDLLFDCAILQRSPAFPHAQVNPMALEALCILFQWPRFTVPGVSPSTDRALLISDTKSLSQALQILTTRKGWASNLVETWTHNEEEKWSLYKVEAMCKSMVEEYGPNQQPAEDAYRQATLHRDKSRIYTLRLIITLTHFSESCGVTNAELMSFLRIAYEASHKISESPWDVNGPRAEGSSTAEALPVWHDRCDPPPIFAETIRVFVSEQHIGPTALVRLLAVLAQRKALSGIQTLKKPPPGLSQTTTLAHVQQITHPDVIRRIIAISNGRLDRSLESGRLLMTQDPRKSPEEQPFPHDYICVADDLPKEESACSGFLNAAELAAALVALDTHTGGAYAPEICGARKKLVIALGNAAEMALRLAKYRYAYSYALGAVTSAENVPLEANLSPEVVVKNRRRLEVAKGKLDGAL
;
A
#
# COMPACT_ATOMS: atom_id res chain seq x y z
N MET A 1 -22.83 3.55 20.15
CA MET A 1 -21.81 4.44 20.73
C MET A 1 -20.43 4.28 20.07
N LEU A 2 -19.83 3.08 19.95
CA LEU A 2 -18.57 2.90 19.17
C LEU A 2 -18.67 3.38 17.70
N MET A 3 -19.84 3.21 17.09
CA MET A 3 -20.08 3.61 15.69
C MET A 3 -20.56 5.05 15.50
N LEU A 4 -21.15 5.66 16.54
CA LEU A 4 -21.94 6.89 16.42
C LEU A 4 -21.48 8.01 17.36
N GLY A 5 -20.59 7.72 18.30
CA GLY A 5 -20.07 8.70 19.24
C GLY A 5 -18.89 9.45 18.65
N ASP A 6 -18.65 10.66 19.18
CA ASP A 6 -17.46 11.43 18.85
C ASP A 6 -16.15 10.69 19.26
N GLN A 7 -15.00 11.22 18.87
CA GLN A 7 -13.71 10.60 19.18
C GLN A 7 -13.47 10.42 20.70
N ARG A 8 -13.91 11.37 21.53
CA ARG A 8 -13.71 11.35 22.98
C ARG A 8 -14.57 10.27 23.63
N GLN A 9 -15.85 10.20 23.25
CA GLN A 9 -16.80 9.17 23.67
C GLN A 9 -16.32 7.77 23.27
N ARG A 10 -15.81 7.61 22.03
CA ARG A 10 -15.24 6.34 21.56
C ARG A 10 -14.03 5.91 22.36
N LYS A 11 -13.08 6.82 22.62
CA LYS A 11 -11.90 6.54 23.45
C LYS A 11 -12.30 6.08 24.85
N ALA A 12 -13.20 6.82 25.51
CA ALA A 12 -13.68 6.49 26.85
C ALA A 12 -14.39 5.13 26.91
N LEU A 13 -15.27 4.85 25.94
CA LEU A 13 -15.94 3.55 25.86
C LEU A 13 -14.94 2.41 25.63
N ALA A 14 -13.94 2.61 24.78
CA ALA A 14 -12.92 1.58 24.58
C ALA A 14 -12.03 1.37 25.81
N ASP A 15 -11.74 2.41 26.61
CA ASP A 15 -11.06 2.23 27.90
C ASP A 15 -11.86 1.32 28.82
N GLN A 16 -13.19 1.55 28.92
CA GLN A 16 -14.08 0.68 29.70
C GLN A 16 -14.09 -0.75 29.17
N LEU A 17 -14.24 -0.93 27.84
CA LEU A 17 -14.29 -2.26 27.24
C LEU A 17 -12.95 -3.01 27.40
N VAL A 18 -11.81 -2.34 27.25
CA VAL A 18 -10.48 -2.92 27.47
C VAL A 18 -10.31 -3.31 28.95
N ALA A 19 -10.74 -2.47 29.89
CA ALA A 19 -10.74 -2.80 31.32
C ALA A 19 -11.60 -4.04 31.64
N HIS A 20 -12.67 -4.28 30.89
CA HIS A 20 -13.50 -5.48 30.97
C HIS A 20 -12.99 -6.66 30.12
N ASN A 21 -11.74 -6.63 29.64
CA ASN A 21 -11.12 -7.69 28.84
C ASN A 21 -11.93 -8.05 27.58
N ILE A 22 -12.49 -7.05 26.89
CA ILE A 22 -13.20 -7.28 25.62
C ILE A 22 -12.31 -7.96 24.58
N ILE A 23 -11.01 -7.65 24.60
CA ILE A 23 -10.03 -8.14 23.64
C ILE A 23 -9.80 -9.66 23.81
N GLY A 24 -9.59 -10.12 25.05
CA GLY A 24 -9.48 -11.55 25.34
C GLY A 24 -10.78 -12.29 25.01
N THR A 25 -11.93 -11.65 25.27
CA THR A 25 -13.24 -12.20 24.93
C THR A 25 -13.40 -12.38 23.42
N CYS A 26 -13.13 -11.33 22.63
CA CYS A 26 -13.14 -11.39 21.16
C CYS A 26 -12.17 -12.45 20.63
N LEU A 27 -10.94 -12.51 21.14
CA LEU A 27 -9.97 -13.52 20.74
C LEU A 27 -10.48 -14.94 20.99
N SER A 28 -11.13 -15.17 22.13
CA SER A 28 -11.74 -16.47 22.44
C SER A 28 -12.87 -16.82 21.47
N TYR A 29 -13.69 -15.83 21.07
CA TYR A 29 -14.83 -16.02 20.17
C TYR A 29 -14.42 -16.21 18.73
N VAL A 30 -13.40 -15.51 18.22
CA VAL A 30 -12.86 -15.70 16.87
C VAL A 30 -12.41 -17.14 16.63
N ARG A 31 -12.02 -17.86 17.70
CA ARG A 31 -11.57 -19.26 17.65
C ARG A 31 -12.68 -20.30 17.86
N ARG A 32 -13.93 -19.90 18.14
CA ARG A 32 -15.03 -20.86 18.38
C ARG A 32 -15.57 -21.44 17.08
N GLU A 33 -16.39 -22.48 17.18
CA GLU A 33 -17.08 -23.07 16.02
C GLU A 33 -18.40 -22.37 15.66
N HIS A 34 -18.99 -21.62 16.59
CA HIS A 34 -20.27 -20.94 16.37
C HIS A 34 -20.09 -19.68 15.51
N PHE A 35 -20.55 -19.72 14.26
CA PHE A 35 -20.28 -18.68 13.26
C PHE A 35 -20.67 -17.27 13.71
N SER A 36 -21.91 -17.08 14.15
CA SER A 36 -22.41 -15.75 14.54
C SER A 36 -21.56 -15.08 15.64
N LEU A 37 -21.07 -15.84 16.62
CA LEU A 37 -20.20 -15.29 17.67
C LEU A 37 -18.83 -14.89 17.11
N ARG A 38 -18.25 -15.69 16.21
CA ARG A 38 -16.98 -15.37 15.55
C ARG A 38 -17.09 -14.09 14.73
N GLN A 39 -18.11 -14.01 13.89
CA GLN A 39 -18.34 -12.85 13.03
C GLN A 39 -18.53 -11.58 13.87
N LYS A 40 -19.35 -11.63 14.93
CA LYS A 40 -19.53 -10.47 15.82
C LYS A 40 -18.25 -10.09 16.56
N ALA A 41 -17.41 -11.06 16.92
CA ALA A 41 -16.11 -10.76 17.49
C ALA A 41 -15.18 -10.06 16.49
N ALA A 42 -15.14 -10.52 15.24
CA ALA A 42 -14.38 -9.87 14.16
C ALA A 42 -14.92 -8.46 13.85
N ASP A 43 -16.25 -8.29 13.76
CA ASP A 43 -16.91 -7.00 13.56
C ASP A 43 -16.57 -6.00 14.67
N LEU A 44 -16.58 -6.46 15.93
CA LEU A 44 -16.25 -5.64 17.08
C LEU A 44 -14.76 -5.28 17.09
N LEU A 45 -13.87 -6.23 16.82
CA LEU A 45 -12.43 -5.97 16.70
C LEU A 45 -12.15 -4.98 15.57
N ARG A 46 -12.81 -5.14 14.42
CA ARG A 46 -12.77 -4.16 13.32
C ARG A 46 -13.16 -2.79 13.84
N ALA A 47 -14.33 -2.64 14.44
CA ALA A 47 -14.80 -1.36 14.96
C ALA A 47 -13.89 -0.74 16.04
N LEU A 48 -13.23 -1.55 16.86
CA LEU A 48 -12.31 -1.08 17.90
C LEU A 48 -10.94 -0.68 17.34
N THR A 49 -10.49 -1.36 16.29
CA THR A 49 -9.22 -1.04 15.60
C THR A 49 -9.36 0.14 14.63
N THR A 50 -10.57 0.39 14.12
CA THR A 50 -10.90 1.63 13.39
C THR A 50 -10.72 2.86 14.30
N ASP A 51 -10.34 3.99 13.70
CA ASP A 51 -10.23 5.30 14.38
C ASP A 51 -9.20 5.39 15.52
N TYR A 52 -8.21 4.49 15.58
CA TYR A 52 -7.11 4.55 16.54
C TYR A 52 -7.57 4.51 17.99
N VAL A 53 -8.76 3.95 18.24
CA VAL A 53 -9.37 3.91 19.57
C VAL A 53 -8.60 2.98 20.51
N LEU A 54 -7.92 1.97 19.95
CA LEU A 54 -7.02 1.05 20.65
C LEU A 54 -5.53 1.45 20.62
N THR A 55 -5.17 2.58 20.00
CA THR A 55 -3.77 3.02 19.91
C THR A 55 -3.15 3.21 21.30
N GLY A 56 -1.99 2.60 21.52
CA GLY A 56 -1.31 2.59 22.81
C GLY A 56 -1.97 1.73 23.90
N LYS A 57 -3.08 1.03 23.61
CA LYS A 57 -3.82 0.22 24.59
C LYS A 57 -3.52 -1.27 24.54
N LEU A 58 -3.01 -1.76 23.40
CA LEU A 58 -2.63 -3.16 23.24
C LEU A 58 -1.11 -3.33 23.31
N SER A 59 -0.67 -4.40 23.97
CA SER A 59 0.72 -4.84 23.87
C SER A 59 0.96 -5.49 22.49
N PRO A 60 2.20 -5.45 21.97
CA PRO A 60 2.56 -6.16 20.75
C PRO A 60 2.22 -7.66 20.80
N THR A 61 2.33 -8.28 21.99
CA THR A 61 1.97 -9.69 22.18
C THR A 61 0.49 -9.94 21.90
N VAL A 62 -0.40 -9.18 22.55
CA VAL A 62 -1.86 -9.34 22.37
C VAL A 62 -2.26 -9.00 20.93
N ALA A 63 -1.68 -7.95 20.35
CA ALA A 63 -1.91 -7.59 18.96
C ALA A 63 -1.48 -8.71 18.00
N SER A 64 -0.32 -9.36 18.24
CA SER A 64 0.15 -10.47 17.41
C SER A 64 -0.74 -11.71 17.51
N ASP A 65 -1.27 -12.04 18.69
CA ASP A 65 -2.17 -13.18 18.88
C ASP A 65 -3.55 -12.94 18.22
N LEU A 66 -4.06 -11.70 18.25
CA LEU A 66 -5.27 -11.30 17.51
C LEU A 66 -5.04 -11.38 16.01
N PHE A 67 -3.92 -10.82 15.53
CA PHE A 67 -3.59 -10.79 14.11
C PHE A 67 -3.53 -12.20 13.52
N GLU A 68 -2.81 -13.10 14.18
CA GLU A 68 -2.76 -14.52 13.83
C GLU A 68 -4.16 -15.13 13.77
N ALA A 69 -4.96 -14.97 14.82
CA ALA A 69 -6.30 -15.55 14.88
C ALA A 69 -7.24 -15.03 13.79
N LEU A 70 -7.16 -13.74 13.47
CA LEU A 70 -7.98 -13.10 12.44
C LEU A 70 -7.54 -13.55 11.04
N CYS A 71 -6.24 -13.60 10.74
CA CYS A 71 -5.76 -14.14 9.47
C CYS A 71 -6.10 -15.63 9.32
N SER A 72 -5.93 -16.44 10.37
CA SER A 72 -6.33 -17.85 10.33
C SER A 72 -7.83 -18.02 10.10
N MET A 73 -8.68 -17.19 10.72
CA MET A 73 -10.12 -17.17 10.45
C MET A 73 -10.41 -16.87 8.98
N SER A 74 -9.67 -15.94 8.38
CA SER A 74 -9.84 -15.58 6.97
C SER A 74 -9.32 -16.63 5.99
N LEU A 75 -8.41 -17.51 6.41
CA LEU A 75 -7.89 -18.60 5.59
C LEU A 75 -8.71 -19.89 5.68
N GLU A 76 -9.80 -19.91 6.44
CA GLU A 76 -10.68 -21.07 6.49
C GLU A 76 -11.38 -21.34 5.16
N TYR A 77 -11.75 -22.61 4.95
CA TYR A 77 -12.43 -23.04 3.73
C TYR A 77 -13.90 -22.61 3.71
N PRO A 78 -14.39 -21.96 2.64
CA PRO A 78 -15.81 -21.59 2.50
C PRO A 78 -16.78 -22.77 2.63
N GLU A 79 -16.35 -23.97 2.23
CA GLU A 79 -17.13 -25.21 2.29
C GLU A 79 -17.55 -25.55 3.72
N ARG A 80 -16.64 -25.34 4.69
CA ARG A 80 -16.94 -25.57 6.12
C ARG A 80 -18.15 -24.78 6.57
N TRP A 81 -18.24 -23.51 6.17
CA TRP A 81 -19.34 -22.63 6.58
C TRP A 81 -20.60 -22.86 5.76
N SER A 82 -20.43 -23.25 4.49
CA SER A 82 -21.52 -23.72 3.65
C SER A 82 -22.18 -24.97 4.27
N GLU A 83 -21.39 -25.91 4.79
CA GLU A 83 -21.87 -27.08 5.53
C GLU A 83 -22.50 -26.71 6.88
N TYR A 84 -21.90 -25.78 7.63
CA TYR A 84 -22.46 -25.27 8.88
C TYR A 84 -23.87 -24.74 8.65
N PHE A 85 -24.08 -23.86 7.67
CA PHE A 85 -25.42 -23.32 7.40
C PHE A 85 -26.33 -24.31 6.66
N ALA A 86 -25.80 -25.33 6.00
CA ALA A 86 -26.61 -26.45 5.52
C ALA A 86 -27.09 -27.37 6.67
N GLY A 87 -26.46 -27.33 7.84
CA GLY A 87 -26.79 -28.19 8.98
C GLY A 87 -28.15 -27.89 9.61
N LYS A 88 -28.96 -28.92 9.87
CA LYS A 88 -30.31 -28.76 10.45
C LYS A 88 -30.35 -27.99 11.78
N LYS A 89 -29.29 -28.11 12.59
CA LYS A 89 -29.21 -27.49 13.94
C LYS A 89 -28.81 -26.02 13.91
N THR A 90 -28.28 -25.54 12.79
CA THR A 90 -27.56 -24.26 12.67
C THR A 90 -28.16 -23.38 11.57
N ARG A 91 -28.90 -23.97 10.62
CA ARG A 91 -29.57 -23.27 9.51
C ARG A 91 -30.60 -22.22 9.96
N PHE A 92 -31.09 -22.27 11.19
CA PHE A 92 -31.93 -21.20 11.73
C PHE A 92 -31.18 -19.85 11.73
N GLU A 93 -29.84 -19.85 11.84
CA GLU A 93 -29.01 -18.65 11.78
C GLU A 93 -29.06 -17.94 10.41
N CYS A 94 -29.50 -18.62 9.33
CA CYS A 94 -29.62 -18.00 8.01
C CYS A 94 -30.43 -16.69 8.05
N GLN A 95 -31.49 -16.63 8.86
CA GLN A 95 -32.39 -15.47 8.96
C GLN A 95 -31.70 -14.23 9.55
N LEU A 96 -30.61 -14.43 10.30
CA LEU A 96 -29.86 -13.33 10.91
C LEU A 96 -28.98 -12.62 9.89
N HIS A 97 -28.65 -13.28 8.79
CA HIS A 97 -27.58 -12.84 7.89
C HIS A 97 -28.02 -12.64 6.43
N SER A 98 -29.17 -13.19 6.05
CA SER A 98 -29.69 -13.13 4.69
C SER A 98 -31.21 -13.01 4.66
N LYS A 99 -31.71 -12.32 3.63
CA LYS A 99 -33.10 -12.21 3.23
C LYS A 99 -33.54 -13.31 2.27
N LEU A 100 -32.68 -14.30 1.99
CA LEU A 100 -33.00 -15.40 1.08
C LEU A 100 -34.14 -16.27 1.64
N GLU A 101 -35.30 -16.18 1.00
CA GLU A 101 -36.52 -16.83 1.48
C GLU A 101 -36.39 -18.36 1.51
N GLY A 102 -36.83 -18.97 2.62
CA GLY A 102 -36.74 -20.42 2.84
C GLY A 102 -35.32 -20.94 3.13
N ALA A 103 -34.32 -20.07 3.31
CA ALA A 103 -32.96 -20.50 3.63
C ALA A 103 -32.85 -21.25 4.97
N SER A 104 -33.79 -21.05 5.90
CA SER A 104 -33.89 -21.80 7.16
C SER A 104 -34.41 -23.23 7.00
N ASP A 105 -35.11 -23.51 5.91
CA ASP A 105 -35.81 -24.77 5.68
C ASP A 105 -35.12 -25.62 4.61
N ASP A 106 -34.32 -24.99 3.74
CA ASP A 106 -33.63 -25.63 2.60
C ASP A 106 -32.10 -25.64 2.79
N ALA A 107 -31.48 -26.84 2.74
CA ALA A 107 -30.05 -27.04 2.96
C ALA A 107 -29.18 -26.35 1.90
N LYS A 108 -29.63 -26.34 0.64
CA LYS A 108 -28.90 -25.77 -0.48
C LYS A 108 -28.93 -24.25 -0.40
N LYS A 109 -30.07 -23.66 -0.01
CA LYS A 109 -30.17 -22.23 0.25
C LYS A 109 -29.34 -21.82 1.47
N GLY A 110 -29.39 -22.60 2.56
CA GLY A 110 -28.53 -22.38 3.73
C GLY A 110 -27.05 -22.43 3.38
N SER A 111 -26.62 -23.39 2.57
CA SER A 111 -25.25 -23.49 2.04
C SER A 111 -24.80 -22.22 1.33
N LYS A 112 -25.65 -21.66 0.45
CA LYS A 112 -25.37 -20.37 -0.21
C LYS A 112 -25.20 -19.24 0.82
N VAL A 113 -26.11 -19.12 1.80
CA VAL A 113 -25.97 -18.12 2.86
C VAL A 113 -24.62 -18.27 3.55
N GLY A 114 -24.22 -19.50 3.90
CA GLY A 114 -22.92 -19.82 4.49
C GLY A 114 -21.73 -19.28 3.70
N ALA A 115 -21.72 -19.46 2.38
CA ALA A 115 -20.67 -18.93 1.51
C ALA A 115 -20.61 -17.39 1.49
N TYR A 116 -21.77 -16.72 1.42
CA TYR A 116 -21.86 -15.25 1.43
C TYR A 116 -21.37 -14.67 2.76
N VAL A 117 -21.91 -15.18 3.87
CA VAL A 117 -21.61 -14.63 5.20
C VAL A 117 -20.15 -14.87 5.57
N PHE A 118 -19.57 -16.00 5.14
CA PHE A 118 -18.15 -16.24 5.32
C PHE A 118 -17.29 -15.21 4.58
N GLY A 119 -17.64 -14.85 3.34
CA GLY A 119 -16.94 -13.79 2.60
C GLY A 119 -16.94 -12.45 3.35
N LEU A 120 -18.08 -12.07 3.94
CA LEU A 120 -18.19 -10.87 4.78
C LEU A 120 -17.33 -10.97 6.05
N ALA A 121 -17.37 -12.12 6.73
CA ALA A 121 -16.60 -12.36 7.95
C ALA A 121 -15.08 -12.37 7.68
N GLN A 122 -14.66 -12.94 6.55
CA GLN A 122 -13.28 -12.98 6.06
C GLN A 122 -12.75 -11.55 5.81
N GLU A 123 -13.55 -10.71 5.14
CA GLU A 123 -13.20 -9.31 4.95
C GLU A 123 -13.09 -8.57 6.29
N ASN A 124 -14.09 -8.68 7.17
CA ASN A 124 -14.06 -8.00 8.46
C ASN A 124 -12.87 -8.42 9.34
N ALA A 125 -12.49 -9.69 9.30
CA ALA A 125 -11.29 -10.17 9.97
C ALA A 125 -10.01 -9.53 9.39
N LEU A 126 -9.87 -9.43 8.05
CA LEU A 126 -8.72 -8.73 7.45
C LEU A 126 -8.73 -7.23 7.73
N ARG A 127 -9.90 -6.57 7.72
CA ARG A 127 -10.02 -5.15 8.11
C ARG A 127 -9.51 -4.94 9.54
N ALA A 128 -9.84 -5.85 10.44
CA ALA A 128 -9.37 -5.82 11.83
C ALA A 128 -7.86 -6.06 11.92
N SER A 129 -7.32 -7.08 11.25
CA SER A 129 -5.86 -7.34 11.17
C SER A 129 -5.10 -6.14 10.64
N HIS A 130 -5.60 -5.54 9.57
CA HIS A 130 -5.06 -4.33 9.00
C HIS A 130 -5.06 -3.17 10.03
N GLY A 131 -6.16 -2.96 10.75
CA GLY A 131 -6.23 -1.97 11.84
C GLY A 131 -5.22 -2.21 12.97
N LEU A 132 -4.88 -3.47 13.28
CA LEU A 132 -3.87 -3.80 14.29
C LEU A 132 -2.47 -3.32 13.92
N THR A 133 -2.11 -3.27 12.63
CA THR A 133 -0.81 -2.76 12.17
C THR A 133 -0.61 -1.27 12.49
N MET A 134 -1.72 -0.56 12.75
CA MET A 134 -1.76 0.89 12.93
C MET A 134 -1.81 1.34 14.39
N LEU A 135 -1.83 0.41 15.35
CA LEU A 135 -1.95 0.71 16.78
C LEU A 135 -0.69 1.33 17.42
N GLY A 136 0.44 1.28 16.73
CA GLY A 136 1.75 1.70 17.25
C GLY A 136 2.07 3.19 17.14
N ALA A 137 1.16 4.06 16.71
CA ALA A 137 1.42 5.51 16.69
C ALA A 137 1.71 6.02 18.11
N PRO A 138 2.87 6.66 18.39
CA PRO A 138 3.75 7.39 17.45
C PRO A 138 4.99 6.63 16.90
N ALA A 139 5.30 5.42 17.36
CA ALA A 139 6.47 4.63 16.95
C ALA A 139 6.07 3.27 16.29
N PRO A 140 5.41 3.30 15.12
CA PRO A 140 4.80 2.11 14.53
C PRO A 140 5.82 1.01 14.19
N GLN A 141 7.04 1.36 13.78
CA GLN A 141 8.05 0.37 13.37
C GLN A 141 8.51 -0.51 14.53
N LYS A 142 8.67 0.06 15.73
CA LYS A 142 9.07 -0.73 16.91
C LYS A 142 7.97 -1.69 17.33
N PHE A 143 6.72 -1.22 17.34
CA PHE A 143 5.56 -2.04 17.66
C PHE A 143 5.39 -3.20 16.67
N CYS A 144 5.44 -2.93 15.36
CA CYS A 144 5.37 -3.95 14.32
C CYS A 144 6.53 -4.96 14.42
N LEU A 145 7.75 -4.50 14.69
CA LEU A 145 8.89 -5.38 14.92
C LEU A 145 8.66 -6.32 16.11
N GLU A 146 8.14 -5.81 17.23
CA GLU A 146 7.86 -6.61 18.42
C GLU A 146 6.76 -7.65 18.17
N MET A 147 5.72 -7.30 17.40
CA MET A 147 4.71 -8.25 16.92
C MET A 147 5.35 -9.36 16.07
N LEU A 148 6.19 -8.99 15.10
CA LEU A 148 6.82 -9.95 14.19
C LEU A 148 7.86 -10.84 14.88
N LYS A 149 8.60 -10.32 15.86
CA LYS A 149 9.50 -11.14 16.70
C LYS A 149 8.74 -12.20 17.48
N ARG A 150 7.49 -11.91 17.89
CA ARG A 150 6.64 -12.85 18.62
C ARG A 150 5.99 -13.87 17.68
N ARG A 151 5.47 -13.43 16.54
CA ARG A 151 4.70 -14.25 15.59
C ARG A 151 5.16 -14.01 14.13
N PRO A 152 6.35 -14.47 13.73
CA PRO A 152 6.88 -14.20 12.39
C PRO A 152 6.04 -14.82 11.26
N HIS A 153 5.29 -15.90 11.53
CA HIS A 153 4.41 -16.55 10.55
C HIS A 153 3.22 -15.67 10.09
N ILE A 154 2.97 -14.52 10.75
CA ILE A 154 1.93 -13.58 10.31
C ILE A 154 2.18 -13.16 8.86
N ILE A 155 3.46 -13.06 8.49
CA ILE A 155 3.90 -12.76 7.13
C ILE A 155 3.39 -13.81 6.14
N ASP A 156 3.52 -15.09 6.48
CA ASP A 156 3.08 -16.18 5.61
C ASP A 156 1.55 -16.17 5.50
N LEU A 157 0.84 -16.01 6.63
CA LEU A 157 -0.62 -15.91 6.65
C LEU A 157 -1.13 -14.74 5.79
N LEU A 158 -0.42 -13.61 5.76
CA LEU A 158 -0.78 -12.47 4.93
C LEU A 158 -0.54 -12.74 3.44
N PHE A 159 0.54 -13.45 3.08
CA PHE A 159 0.74 -13.90 1.71
C PHE A 159 -0.35 -14.89 1.28
N ASP A 160 -0.70 -15.85 2.13
CA ASP A 160 -1.81 -16.79 1.87
C ASP A 160 -3.13 -16.02 1.69
N CYS A 161 -3.38 -14.99 2.51
CA CYS A 161 -4.57 -14.15 2.37
C CYS A 161 -4.56 -13.33 1.06
N ALA A 162 -3.38 -12.92 0.59
CA ALA A 162 -3.22 -12.11 -0.62
C ALA A 162 -3.53 -12.89 -1.92
N ILE A 163 -3.49 -14.22 -1.87
CA ILE A 163 -3.78 -15.12 -2.99
C ILE A 163 -5.13 -15.84 -2.88
N LEU A 164 -5.99 -15.43 -1.93
CA LEU A 164 -7.33 -15.98 -1.82
C LEU A 164 -8.12 -15.74 -3.11
N GLN A 165 -8.80 -16.77 -3.58
CA GLN A 165 -9.64 -16.69 -4.76
C GLN A 165 -10.88 -15.87 -4.46
N ARG A 166 -11.26 -14.99 -5.40
CA ARG A 166 -12.48 -14.18 -5.28
C ARG A 166 -13.71 -15.08 -5.30
N SER A 167 -14.49 -15.03 -4.22
CA SER A 167 -15.73 -15.80 -4.11
C SER A 167 -16.85 -15.16 -4.94
N PRO A 168 -17.58 -15.92 -5.77
CA PRO A 168 -18.80 -15.43 -6.42
C PRO A 168 -19.89 -15.03 -5.42
N ALA A 169 -19.85 -15.57 -4.20
CA ALA A 169 -20.79 -15.23 -3.14
C ALA A 169 -20.51 -13.84 -2.54
N PHE A 170 -19.30 -13.31 -2.68
CA PHE A 170 -18.94 -11.98 -2.19
C PHE A 170 -17.86 -11.34 -3.08
N PRO A 171 -18.20 -11.02 -4.34
CA PRO A 171 -17.23 -10.72 -5.39
C PRO A 171 -16.54 -9.36 -5.23
N HIS A 172 -17.03 -8.47 -4.37
CA HIS A 172 -16.42 -7.17 -4.12
C HIS A 172 -15.53 -7.15 -2.87
N ALA A 173 -15.21 -8.31 -2.30
CA ALA A 173 -14.35 -8.43 -1.13
C ALA A 173 -12.97 -7.78 -1.34
N GLN A 174 -12.45 -7.16 -0.27
CA GLN A 174 -11.16 -6.47 -0.23
C GLN A 174 -10.03 -7.29 0.40
N VAL A 175 -10.22 -8.59 0.57
CA VAL A 175 -9.32 -9.45 1.35
C VAL A 175 -7.88 -9.38 0.84
N ASN A 176 -7.68 -9.53 -0.46
CA ASN A 176 -6.36 -9.57 -1.09
C ASN A 176 -5.58 -8.25 -0.96
N PRO A 177 -6.11 -7.08 -1.39
CA PRO A 177 -5.39 -5.83 -1.22
C PRO A 177 -5.20 -5.45 0.25
N MET A 178 -6.13 -5.80 1.14
CA MET A 178 -5.97 -5.50 2.57
C MET A 178 -4.86 -6.31 3.22
N ALA A 179 -4.69 -7.57 2.83
CA ALA A 179 -3.56 -8.37 3.28
C ALA A 179 -2.22 -7.77 2.81
N LEU A 180 -2.14 -7.33 1.55
CA LEU A 180 -0.96 -6.69 0.99
C LEU A 180 -0.68 -5.30 1.57
N GLU A 181 -1.73 -4.54 1.85
CA GLU A 181 -1.63 -3.25 2.54
C GLU A 181 -1.12 -3.44 3.97
N ALA A 182 -1.65 -4.43 4.70
CA ALA A 182 -1.15 -4.78 6.03
C ALA A 182 0.33 -5.19 5.99
N LEU A 183 0.76 -5.97 4.99
CA LEU A 183 2.19 -6.24 4.75
C LEU A 183 2.97 -4.94 4.52
N CYS A 184 2.50 -4.05 3.66
CA CYS A 184 3.17 -2.76 3.40
C CYS A 184 3.30 -1.92 4.67
N ILE A 185 2.28 -1.90 5.53
CA ILE A 185 2.29 -1.13 6.77
C ILE A 185 3.27 -1.74 7.78
N LEU A 186 3.32 -3.07 7.91
CA LEU A 186 4.30 -3.77 8.76
C LEU A 186 5.75 -3.38 8.41
N PHE A 187 6.00 -3.06 7.13
CA PHE A 187 7.31 -2.68 6.60
C PHE A 187 7.38 -1.21 6.12
N GLN A 188 6.49 -0.35 6.62
CA GLN A 188 6.46 1.05 6.18
C GLN A 188 7.65 1.84 6.72
N TRP A 189 8.41 2.48 5.84
CA TRP A 189 9.47 3.43 6.23
C TRP A 189 8.88 4.66 6.93
N PRO A 190 9.69 5.42 7.68
CA PRO A 190 9.20 6.61 8.37
C PRO A 190 8.54 7.58 7.39
N ARG A 191 7.28 7.95 7.62
CA ARG A 191 6.41 8.61 6.63
C ARG A 191 6.92 9.97 6.13
N PHE A 192 7.80 10.60 6.89
CA PHE A 192 8.44 11.86 6.55
C PHE A 192 9.71 11.67 5.70
N THR A 193 10.04 10.44 5.28
CA THR A 193 11.20 10.13 4.43
C THR A 193 10.78 9.74 3.02
N VAL A 194 11.70 9.94 2.06
CA VAL A 194 11.53 9.54 0.66
C VAL A 194 12.58 8.46 0.35
N PRO A 195 12.19 7.25 -0.09
CA PRO A 195 13.14 6.18 -0.39
C PRO A 195 14.19 6.60 -1.41
N GLY A 196 15.45 6.27 -1.12
CA GLY A 196 16.59 6.62 -1.98
C GLY A 196 17.14 8.04 -1.79
N VAL A 197 16.49 8.88 -0.98
CA VAL A 197 17.09 10.13 -0.51
C VAL A 197 17.86 9.82 0.78
N SER A 198 19.15 10.13 0.81
CA SER A 198 19.99 9.86 1.98
C SER A 198 19.39 10.52 3.23
N PRO A 199 19.16 9.76 4.32
CA PRO A 199 18.67 10.34 5.56
C PRO A 199 19.71 11.32 6.11
N SER A 200 19.22 12.40 6.70
CA SER A 200 20.10 13.41 7.27
C SER A 200 20.91 12.89 8.46
N THR A 201 21.97 13.60 8.78
CA THR A 201 22.84 13.40 9.96
C THR A 201 22.15 13.68 11.31
N ASP A 202 20.85 13.98 11.34
CA ASP A 202 20.09 14.14 12.59
C ASP A 202 19.65 12.76 13.12
N ARG A 203 20.58 12.13 13.85
CA ARG A 203 20.74 10.68 13.95
C ARG A 203 19.74 9.94 14.84
N ALA A 204 19.22 10.51 15.93
CA ALA A 204 18.65 9.64 16.99
C ALA A 204 17.34 8.94 16.63
N LEU A 205 16.30 9.71 16.22
CA LEU A 205 14.97 9.16 15.95
C LEU A 205 14.91 8.37 14.64
N LEU A 206 15.55 8.89 13.59
CA LEU A 206 15.65 8.23 12.29
C LEU A 206 16.39 6.87 12.38
N ILE A 207 17.47 6.80 13.14
CA ILE A 207 18.21 5.54 13.31
C ILE A 207 17.36 4.48 14.00
N SER A 208 16.60 4.84 15.03
CA SER A 208 15.76 3.88 15.75
C SER A 208 14.71 3.26 14.84
N ASP A 209 13.94 4.08 14.12
CA ASP A 209 12.86 3.59 13.25
C ASP A 209 13.43 2.78 12.07
N THR A 210 14.52 3.25 11.48
CA THR A 210 15.21 2.57 10.35
C THR A 210 15.78 1.23 10.79
N LYS A 211 16.38 1.16 11.99
CA LYS A 211 16.90 -0.09 12.57
C LYS A 211 15.77 -1.06 12.83
N SER A 212 14.66 -0.61 13.43
CA SER A 212 13.50 -1.46 13.67
C SER A 212 12.92 -2.02 12.38
N LEU A 213 12.78 -1.18 11.35
CA LEU A 213 12.33 -1.60 10.03
C LEU A 213 13.29 -2.60 9.38
N SER A 214 14.60 -2.34 9.40
CA SER A 214 15.59 -3.26 8.85
C SER A 214 15.52 -4.64 9.53
N GLN A 215 15.36 -4.69 10.86
CA GLN A 215 15.14 -5.94 11.58
C GLN A 215 13.82 -6.62 11.21
N ALA A 216 12.74 -5.86 10.99
CA ALA A 216 11.46 -6.42 10.55
C ALA A 216 11.58 -7.02 9.15
N LEU A 217 12.28 -6.35 8.24
CA LEU A 217 12.57 -6.85 6.90
C LEU A 217 13.46 -8.10 6.91
N GLN A 218 14.41 -8.20 7.85
CA GLN A 218 15.17 -9.45 8.05
C GLN A 218 14.26 -10.61 8.48
N ILE A 219 13.22 -10.36 9.29
CA ILE A 219 12.24 -11.40 9.64
C ILE A 219 11.48 -11.85 8.39
N LEU A 220 11.09 -10.93 7.50
CA LEU A 220 10.46 -11.25 6.21
C LEU A 220 11.36 -12.10 5.32
N THR A 221 12.59 -11.65 5.06
CA THR A 221 13.49 -12.30 4.10
C THR A 221 14.09 -13.62 4.61
N THR A 222 13.97 -13.90 5.92
CA THR A 222 14.32 -15.20 6.50
C THR A 222 13.16 -16.20 6.49
N ARG A 223 11.94 -15.79 6.12
CA ARG A 223 10.83 -16.74 5.90
C ARG A 223 11.12 -17.60 4.68
N LYS A 224 10.79 -18.89 4.78
CA LYS A 224 10.96 -19.85 3.67
C LYS A 224 10.04 -19.45 2.52
N GLY A 225 10.61 -19.25 1.34
CA GLY A 225 9.83 -18.96 0.13
C GLY A 225 9.25 -17.55 0.03
N TRP A 226 9.68 -16.59 0.88
CA TRP A 226 9.13 -15.23 0.90
C TRP A 226 9.10 -14.55 -0.49
N ALA A 227 10.17 -14.72 -1.28
CA ALA A 227 10.26 -14.16 -2.62
C ALA A 227 9.31 -14.86 -3.60
N SER A 228 9.16 -16.18 -3.48
CA SER A 228 8.18 -16.95 -4.25
C SER A 228 6.76 -16.52 -3.93
N ASN A 229 6.43 -16.31 -2.65
CA ASN A 229 5.10 -15.87 -2.23
C ASN A 229 4.76 -14.47 -2.77
N LEU A 230 5.74 -13.56 -2.82
CA LEU A 230 5.57 -12.24 -3.44
C LEU A 230 5.30 -12.35 -4.96
N VAL A 231 6.04 -13.24 -5.64
CA VAL A 231 5.83 -13.50 -7.07
C VAL A 231 4.48 -14.15 -7.33
N GLU A 232 4.10 -15.14 -6.53
CA GLU A 232 2.81 -15.83 -6.60
C GLU A 232 1.66 -14.84 -6.39
N THR A 233 1.80 -13.91 -5.46
CA THR A 233 0.83 -12.83 -5.26
C THR A 233 0.64 -12.00 -6.52
N TRP A 234 1.73 -11.60 -7.19
CA TRP A 234 1.63 -10.89 -8.47
C TRP A 234 0.97 -11.75 -9.56
N THR A 235 1.40 -13.01 -9.68
CA THR A 235 0.88 -13.95 -10.67
C THR A 235 -0.62 -14.18 -10.48
N HIS A 236 -1.09 -14.37 -9.25
CA HIS A 236 -2.51 -14.48 -8.91
C HIS A 236 -3.31 -13.25 -9.38
N ASN A 237 -2.80 -12.04 -9.10
CA ASN A 237 -3.44 -10.80 -9.57
C ASN A 237 -3.43 -10.68 -11.11
N GLU A 238 -2.43 -11.22 -11.80
CA GLU A 238 -2.41 -11.28 -13.26
C GLU A 238 -3.37 -12.31 -13.82
N GLU A 239 -3.51 -13.47 -13.19
CA GLU A 239 -4.42 -14.56 -13.60
C GLU A 239 -5.90 -14.23 -13.36
N GLU A 240 -6.17 -13.36 -12.38
CA GLU A 240 -7.48 -12.80 -12.06
C GLU A 240 -7.99 -11.81 -13.14
N LYS A 241 -8.03 -12.25 -14.41
CA LYS A 241 -8.52 -11.47 -15.57
C LYS A 241 -10.03 -11.63 -15.72
N TRP A 242 -10.80 -11.10 -14.77
CA TRP A 242 -12.25 -10.99 -14.93
C TRP A 242 -12.52 -9.71 -15.73
N SER A 243 -13.23 -9.83 -16.84
CA SER A 243 -13.78 -8.64 -17.48
C SER A 243 -14.69 -7.92 -16.49
N LEU A 244 -14.75 -6.59 -16.55
CA LEU A 244 -15.66 -5.79 -15.71
C LEU A 244 -17.10 -6.33 -15.76
N TYR A 245 -17.55 -6.74 -16.95
CA TYR A 245 -18.84 -7.39 -17.16
C TYR A 245 -19.03 -8.66 -16.32
N LYS A 246 -17.99 -9.50 -16.20
CA LYS A 246 -18.05 -10.75 -15.44
C LYS A 246 -18.17 -10.47 -13.94
N VAL A 247 -17.46 -9.48 -13.43
CA VAL A 247 -17.56 -9.05 -12.01
C VAL A 247 -18.90 -8.39 -11.73
N GLU A 248 -19.39 -7.56 -12.66
CA GLU A 248 -20.73 -6.96 -12.58
C GLU A 248 -21.82 -8.05 -12.56
N ALA A 249 -21.73 -9.04 -13.45
CA ALA A 249 -22.64 -10.18 -13.48
C ALA A 249 -22.61 -10.98 -12.17
N MET A 250 -21.43 -11.17 -11.58
CA MET A 250 -21.30 -11.78 -10.25
C MET A 250 -21.96 -10.94 -9.16
N CYS A 251 -21.81 -9.62 -9.17
CA CYS A 251 -22.46 -8.74 -8.19
C CYS A 251 -23.99 -8.80 -8.31
N LYS A 252 -24.54 -8.87 -9.54
CA LYS A 252 -25.97 -9.03 -9.78
C LYS A 252 -26.47 -10.41 -9.32
N SER A 253 -25.79 -11.49 -9.72
CA SER A 253 -26.07 -12.86 -9.27
C SER A 253 -25.97 -12.98 -7.74
N MET A 254 -25.03 -12.27 -7.10
CA MET A 254 -24.92 -12.27 -5.64
C MET A 254 -26.23 -11.82 -4.96
N VAL A 255 -26.87 -10.78 -5.47
CA VAL A 255 -28.13 -10.26 -4.92
C VAL A 255 -29.25 -11.29 -5.07
N GLU A 256 -29.38 -11.86 -6.26
CA GLU A 256 -30.43 -12.82 -6.60
C GLU A 256 -30.26 -14.16 -5.87
N GLU A 257 -29.04 -14.67 -5.80
CA GLU A 257 -28.76 -16.03 -5.34
C GLU A 257 -28.52 -16.15 -3.84
N TYR A 258 -28.08 -15.06 -3.18
CA TYR A 258 -27.65 -15.09 -1.77
C TYR A 258 -28.51 -14.18 -0.87
N GLY A 259 -29.30 -13.28 -1.45
CA GLY A 259 -30.24 -12.41 -0.73
C GLY A 259 -29.58 -11.62 0.41
N PRO A 260 -28.54 -10.81 0.16
CA PRO A 260 -27.80 -10.15 1.24
C PRO A 260 -28.69 -9.18 2.04
N ASN A 261 -28.44 -9.08 3.36
CA ASN A 261 -29.16 -8.11 4.20
C ASN A 261 -28.92 -6.66 3.77
N GLN A 262 -27.66 -6.37 3.42
CA GLN A 262 -27.20 -5.11 2.86
C GLN A 262 -26.86 -5.32 1.39
N GLN A 263 -27.54 -4.60 0.52
CA GLN A 263 -27.25 -4.62 -0.91
C GLN A 263 -25.83 -4.10 -1.15
N PRO A 264 -25.07 -4.68 -2.11
CA PRO A 264 -23.82 -4.09 -2.54
C PRO A 264 -24.08 -2.67 -3.04
N ALA A 265 -23.09 -1.79 -2.88
CA ALA A 265 -23.15 -0.48 -3.50
C ALA A 265 -23.27 -0.63 -5.03
N GLU A 266 -23.89 0.33 -5.70
CA GLU A 266 -24.10 0.30 -7.15
C GLU A 266 -22.76 0.18 -7.92
N ASP A 267 -21.69 0.72 -7.35
CA ASP A 267 -20.32 0.69 -7.89
C ASP A 267 -19.46 -0.46 -7.35
N ALA A 268 -20.02 -1.45 -6.63
CA ALA A 268 -19.25 -2.54 -6.01
C ALA A 268 -18.38 -3.33 -7.01
N TYR A 269 -18.83 -3.46 -8.27
CA TYR A 269 -18.03 -4.08 -9.33
C TYR A 269 -16.81 -3.24 -9.72
N ARG A 270 -16.92 -1.90 -9.67
CA ARG A 270 -15.78 -1.00 -9.88
C ARG A 270 -14.79 -1.14 -8.74
N GLN A 271 -15.29 -1.23 -7.50
CA GLN A 271 -14.46 -1.46 -6.32
C GLN A 271 -13.61 -2.72 -6.45
N ALA A 272 -14.19 -3.84 -6.90
CA ALA A 272 -13.44 -5.07 -7.15
C ALA A 272 -12.25 -4.89 -8.14
N THR A 273 -12.42 -4.12 -9.21
CA THR A 273 -11.31 -3.80 -10.13
C THR A 273 -10.27 -2.88 -9.48
N LEU A 274 -10.71 -1.87 -8.72
CA LEU A 274 -9.81 -1.00 -7.95
C LEU A 274 -8.98 -1.81 -6.93
N HIS A 275 -9.57 -2.83 -6.31
CA HIS A 275 -8.92 -3.71 -5.34
C HIS A 275 -7.78 -4.52 -5.98
N ARG A 276 -7.99 -5.03 -7.20
CA ARG A 276 -6.92 -5.70 -7.96
C ARG A 276 -5.76 -4.75 -8.26
N ASP A 277 -6.05 -3.53 -8.73
CA ASP A 277 -5.00 -2.56 -9.01
C ASP A 277 -4.23 -2.16 -7.73
N LYS A 278 -4.94 -2.00 -6.59
CA LYS A 278 -4.32 -1.75 -5.28
C LYS A 278 -3.36 -2.87 -4.88
N SER A 279 -3.73 -4.14 -5.03
CA SER A 279 -2.85 -5.28 -4.77
C SER A 279 -1.53 -5.20 -5.56
N ARG A 280 -1.60 -4.80 -6.84
CA ARG A 280 -0.41 -4.62 -7.69
C ARG A 280 0.48 -3.50 -7.18
N ILE A 281 -0.11 -2.37 -6.81
CA ILE A 281 0.61 -1.22 -6.26
C ILE A 281 1.30 -1.60 -4.93
N TYR A 282 0.61 -2.29 -4.02
CA TYR A 282 1.20 -2.74 -2.76
C TYR A 282 2.34 -3.76 -2.98
N THR A 283 2.19 -4.66 -3.95
CA THR A 283 3.28 -5.59 -4.33
C THR A 283 4.53 -4.82 -4.79
N LEU A 284 4.36 -3.83 -5.67
CA LEU A 284 5.45 -2.97 -6.13
C LEU A 284 6.05 -2.13 -4.99
N ARG A 285 5.22 -1.66 -4.04
CA ARG A 285 5.68 -0.93 -2.85
C ARG A 285 6.55 -1.81 -1.93
N LEU A 286 6.20 -3.09 -1.76
CA LEU A 286 7.05 -4.04 -1.04
C LEU A 286 8.39 -4.24 -1.76
N ILE A 287 8.40 -4.39 -3.08
CA ILE A 287 9.65 -4.49 -3.88
C ILE A 287 10.53 -3.23 -3.69
N ILE A 288 9.95 -2.03 -3.73
CA ILE A 288 10.67 -0.77 -3.47
C ILE A 288 11.27 -0.76 -2.07
N THR A 289 10.51 -1.19 -1.06
CA THR A 289 10.96 -1.26 0.33
C THR A 289 12.14 -2.22 0.47
N LEU A 290 12.00 -3.44 -0.08
CA LEU A 290 13.04 -4.47 -0.06
C LEU A 290 14.31 -4.02 -0.79
N THR A 291 14.19 -3.37 -1.95
CA THR A 291 15.36 -2.84 -2.67
C THR A 291 16.06 -1.74 -1.90
N HIS A 292 15.31 -0.89 -1.18
CA HIS A 292 15.90 0.15 -0.32
C HIS A 292 16.77 -0.40 0.80
N PHE A 293 16.37 -1.54 1.37
CA PHE A 293 17.04 -2.18 2.49
C PHE A 293 17.84 -3.43 2.09
N SER A 294 18.02 -3.67 0.79
CA SER A 294 18.47 -4.95 0.22
C SER A 294 19.76 -5.49 0.82
N GLU A 295 20.73 -4.61 1.11
CA GLU A 295 21.97 -4.97 1.83
C GLU A 295 21.71 -5.40 3.27
N SER A 296 20.84 -4.68 3.98
CA SER A 296 20.57 -4.91 5.39
C SER A 296 19.65 -6.10 5.66
N CYS A 297 18.75 -6.44 4.72
CA CYS A 297 17.81 -7.55 4.86
C CYS A 297 18.22 -8.80 4.07
N GLY A 298 19.42 -8.84 3.47
CA GLY A 298 19.96 -10.07 2.88
C GLY A 298 19.24 -10.55 1.60
N VAL A 299 18.56 -9.66 0.88
CA VAL A 299 17.95 -10.00 -0.41
C VAL A 299 19.05 -10.34 -1.40
N THR A 300 18.94 -11.47 -2.09
CA THR A 300 19.92 -11.99 -3.06
C THR A 300 19.71 -11.43 -4.46
N ASN A 301 20.72 -11.55 -5.34
CA ASN A 301 20.59 -11.12 -6.73
C ASN A 301 19.55 -11.94 -7.51
N ALA A 302 19.39 -13.24 -7.20
CA ALA A 302 18.40 -14.09 -7.86
C ALA A 302 16.96 -13.66 -7.52
N GLU A 303 16.72 -13.27 -6.27
CA GLU A 303 15.43 -12.71 -5.84
C GLU A 303 15.17 -11.34 -6.51
N LEU A 304 16.17 -10.44 -6.55
CA LEU A 304 16.05 -9.17 -7.29
C LEU A 304 15.73 -9.40 -8.78
N MET A 305 16.40 -10.36 -9.42
CA MET A 305 16.14 -10.72 -10.81
C MET A 305 14.74 -11.29 -11.01
N SER A 306 14.21 -12.02 -10.03
CA SER A 306 12.84 -12.55 -10.05
C SER A 306 11.78 -11.44 -10.04
N PHE A 307 12.08 -10.29 -9.44
CA PHE A 307 11.18 -9.14 -9.38
C PHE A 307 11.26 -8.23 -10.61
N LEU A 308 12.28 -8.38 -11.47
CA LEU A 308 12.45 -7.54 -12.67
C LEU A 308 11.23 -7.63 -13.59
N ARG A 309 10.71 -8.84 -13.81
CA ARG A 309 9.55 -9.06 -14.68
C ARG A 309 8.31 -8.33 -14.16
N ILE A 310 8.05 -8.43 -12.86
CA ILE A 310 6.93 -7.76 -12.17
C ILE A 310 7.00 -6.24 -12.42
N ALA A 311 8.14 -5.63 -12.10
CA ALA A 311 8.32 -4.19 -12.23
C ALA A 311 8.33 -3.73 -13.71
N TYR A 312 8.85 -4.56 -14.62
CA TYR A 312 8.86 -4.30 -16.05
C TYR A 312 7.46 -4.31 -16.67
N GLU A 313 6.64 -5.31 -16.36
CA GLU A 313 5.24 -5.38 -16.81
C GLU A 313 4.44 -4.18 -16.28
N ALA A 314 4.64 -3.80 -15.02
CA ALA A 314 4.02 -2.62 -14.42
C ALA A 314 4.43 -1.30 -15.11
N SER A 315 5.64 -1.24 -15.68
CA SER A 315 6.17 -0.02 -16.31
C SER A 315 5.56 0.27 -17.69
N HIS A 316 4.98 -0.73 -18.35
CA HIS A 316 4.47 -0.61 -19.73
C HIS A 316 2.98 -0.26 -19.82
N LYS A 317 2.23 -0.35 -18.73
CA LYS A 317 0.79 -0.06 -18.73
C LYS A 317 0.53 1.43 -18.98
N ILE A 318 0.37 1.78 -20.26
CA ILE A 318 -0.22 3.03 -20.71
C ILE A 318 -1.44 2.61 -21.51
N SER A 319 -2.61 2.69 -20.91
CA SER A 319 -3.80 2.77 -21.74
C SER A 319 -3.83 4.18 -22.31
N GLU A 320 -3.58 4.31 -23.61
CA GLU A 320 -3.75 5.58 -24.34
C GLU A 320 -5.24 5.92 -24.53
N SER A 321 -6.17 5.05 -24.11
CA SER A 321 -7.60 5.36 -24.16
C SER A 321 -7.89 6.45 -23.13
N PRO A 322 -8.18 7.69 -23.58
CA PRO A 322 -8.66 8.73 -22.72
C PRO A 322 -10.05 8.27 -22.29
N TRP A 323 -10.18 8.02 -20.99
CA TRP A 323 -11.43 7.94 -20.23
C TRP A 323 -12.67 8.29 -21.05
N ASP A 324 -13.35 7.28 -21.58
CA ASP A 324 -14.78 7.44 -21.75
C ASP A 324 -15.34 7.53 -20.32
N VAL A 325 -15.83 8.70 -19.92
CA VAL A 325 -16.40 8.96 -18.58
C VAL A 325 -17.56 7.98 -18.30
N ASN A 326 -18.14 7.41 -19.35
CA ASN A 326 -19.17 6.38 -19.30
C ASN A 326 -18.66 4.96 -19.65
N GLY A 327 -17.38 4.82 -20.01
CA GLY A 327 -16.77 3.55 -20.38
C GLY A 327 -16.04 2.87 -19.21
N PRO A 328 -15.72 1.58 -19.36
CA PRO A 328 -14.92 0.84 -18.39
C PRO A 328 -13.55 1.53 -18.19
N ARG A 329 -13.23 1.93 -16.95
CA ARG A 329 -11.91 2.48 -16.60
C ARG A 329 -10.83 1.54 -17.12
N ALA A 330 -9.83 2.08 -17.82
CA ALA A 330 -8.70 1.29 -18.26
C ALA A 330 -7.92 0.77 -17.04
N GLU A 331 -7.56 -0.53 -17.06
CA GLU A 331 -6.73 -1.16 -16.03
C GLU A 331 -5.43 -0.38 -15.83
N GLY A 332 -5.01 -0.19 -14.57
CA GLY A 332 -3.77 0.51 -14.22
C GLY A 332 -3.89 2.04 -14.13
N SER A 333 -5.11 2.58 -14.13
CA SER A 333 -5.38 3.98 -13.81
C SER A 333 -5.63 4.24 -12.32
N SER A 334 -5.81 3.18 -11.53
CA SER A 334 -6.09 3.30 -10.10
C SER A 334 -4.89 3.86 -9.33
N THR A 335 -5.21 4.57 -8.25
CA THR A 335 -4.24 5.00 -7.26
C THR A 335 -4.48 4.20 -5.98
N ALA A 336 -3.39 3.83 -5.31
CA ALA A 336 -3.43 3.35 -3.95
C ALA A 336 -2.90 4.45 -3.04
N GLU A 337 -3.56 4.65 -1.92
CA GLU A 337 -3.00 5.43 -0.83
C GLU A 337 -1.81 4.67 -0.24
N ALA A 338 -0.72 5.38 0.03
CA ALA A 338 0.37 4.91 0.88
C ALA A 338 -0.03 4.90 2.37
N LEU A 339 -1.28 5.24 2.66
CA LEU A 339 -1.92 5.17 3.96
C LEU A 339 -3.19 4.30 3.88
N PRO A 340 -3.54 3.62 4.98
CA PRO A 340 -4.71 2.78 5.05
C PRO A 340 -5.99 3.52 4.71
N VAL A 341 -6.73 2.98 3.76
CA VAL A 341 -8.06 3.49 3.38
C VAL A 341 -9.08 3.12 4.46
N TRP A 342 -9.66 4.14 5.10
CA TRP A 342 -10.85 4.00 5.93
C TRP A 342 -12.02 4.63 5.17
N HIS A 343 -12.82 3.84 4.47
CA HIS A 343 -13.96 4.35 3.69
C HIS A 343 -15.29 4.42 4.47
N ASP A 344 -15.31 4.11 5.77
CA ASP A 344 -16.59 3.91 6.46
C ASP A 344 -17.11 5.12 7.26
N ARG A 345 -16.41 6.28 7.37
CA ARG A 345 -16.89 7.41 8.21
C ARG A 345 -16.54 8.83 7.74
N CYS A 346 -17.39 9.78 8.16
CA CYS A 346 -17.34 11.21 7.87
C CYS A 346 -16.23 12.01 8.58
N ASP A 347 -15.62 11.47 9.64
CA ASP A 347 -14.55 12.16 10.37
C ASP A 347 -13.18 11.57 10.00
N PRO A 348 -12.21 12.38 9.54
CA PRO A 348 -10.88 11.89 9.27
C PRO A 348 -10.23 11.40 10.58
N PRO A 349 -9.68 10.17 10.63
CA PRO A 349 -9.01 9.69 11.83
C PRO A 349 -7.89 10.64 12.28
N PRO A 350 -7.60 10.68 13.59
CA PRO A 350 -6.64 11.63 14.18
C PRO A 350 -5.25 11.57 13.57
N ILE A 351 -4.85 10.40 13.07
CA ILE A 351 -3.55 10.22 12.41
C ILE A 351 -3.44 11.12 11.16
N PHE A 352 -4.54 11.40 10.46
CA PHE A 352 -4.54 12.26 9.28
C PHE A 352 -4.25 13.72 9.66
N ALA A 353 -4.60 14.11 10.89
CA ALA A 353 -4.17 15.40 11.44
C ALA A 353 -2.66 15.46 11.69
N GLU A 354 -1.93 14.34 11.70
CA GLU A 354 -0.48 14.28 11.95
C GLU A 354 0.35 13.85 10.73
N THR A 355 -0.27 13.26 9.71
CA THR A 355 0.45 12.73 8.53
C THR A 355 0.05 13.38 7.23
N ILE A 356 0.93 13.32 6.23
CA ILE A 356 0.61 13.67 4.84
C ILE A 356 0.22 12.39 4.10
N ARG A 357 -0.95 12.38 3.46
CA ARG A 357 -1.40 11.30 2.57
C ARG A 357 -0.67 11.38 1.24
N VAL A 358 -0.15 10.24 0.79
CA VAL A 358 0.56 10.11 -0.50
C VAL A 358 -0.17 9.05 -1.30
N PHE A 359 -0.60 9.41 -2.50
CA PHE A 359 -1.32 8.57 -3.44
C PHE A 359 -0.37 8.21 -4.57
N VAL A 360 -0.29 6.91 -4.89
CA VAL A 360 0.61 6.41 -5.92
C VAL A 360 -0.16 5.52 -6.87
N SER A 361 0.05 5.72 -8.16
CA SER A 361 -0.50 4.85 -9.20
C SER A 361 0.50 3.79 -9.64
N GLU A 362 0.00 2.70 -10.24
CA GLU A 362 0.85 1.66 -10.83
C GLU A 362 1.83 2.25 -11.86
N GLN A 363 1.34 3.20 -12.66
CA GLN A 363 2.10 3.88 -13.72
C GLN A 363 3.33 4.63 -13.21
N HIS A 364 3.34 5.00 -11.92
CA HIS A 364 4.45 5.69 -11.28
C HIS A 364 5.34 4.73 -10.49
N ILE A 365 4.72 3.82 -9.72
CA ILE A 365 5.45 2.91 -8.85
C ILE A 365 6.12 1.76 -9.62
N GLY A 366 5.59 1.35 -10.78
CA GLY A 366 6.18 0.35 -11.66
C GLY A 366 7.58 0.76 -12.14
N PRO A 367 7.73 1.91 -12.85
CA PRO A 367 9.03 2.43 -13.25
C PRO A 367 9.95 2.69 -12.05
N THR A 368 9.41 3.19 -10.94
CA THR A 368 10.18 3.39 -9.70
C THR A 368 10.78 2.08 -9.19
N ALA A 369 9.97 1.02 -9.07
CA ALA A 369 10.42 -0.29 -8.63
C ALA A 369 11.47 -0.87 -9.59
N LEU A 370 11.26 -0.75 -10.91
CA LEU A 370 12.18 -1.28 -11.91
C LEU A 370 13.54 -0.58 -11.87
N VAL A 371 13.55 0.76 -11.87
CA VAL A 371 14.78 1.54 -11.80
C VAL A 371 15.54 1.24 -10.51
N ARG A 372 14.84 1.05 -9.38
CA ARG A 372 15.48 0.65 -8.12
C ARG A 372 16.10 -0.74 -8.18
N LEU A 373 15.41 -1.73 -8.76
CA LEU A 373 15.96 -3.07 -8.97
C LEU A 373 17.26 -3.01 -9.80
N LEU A 374 17.23 -2.26 -10.91
CA LEU A 374 18.40 -2.04 -11.76
C LEU A 374 19.53 -1.34 -11.00
N ALA A 375 19.21 -0.32 -10.19
CA ALA A 375 20.19 0.41 -9.39
C ALA A 375 20.86 -0.48 -8.35
N VAL A 376 20.12 -1.35 -7.64
CA VAL A 376 20.70 -2.30 -6.67
C VAL A 376 21.54 -3.35 -7.37
N LEU A 377 21.10 -3.89 -8.51
CA LEU A 377 21.90 -4.82 -9.31
C LEU A 377 23.20 -4.15 -9.80
N ALA A 378 23.15 -2.88 -10.18
CA ALA A 378 24.34 -2.10 -10.56
C ALA A 378 25.26 -1.85 -9.35
N GLN A 379 24.71 -1.48 -8.20
CA GLN A 379 25.44 -1.26 -6.95
C GLN A 379 26.25 -2.50 -6.56
N ARG A 380 25.67 -3.69 -6.77
CA ARG A 380 26.31 -4.99 -6.51
C ARG A 380 27.21 -5.48 -7.65
N LYS A 381 27.42 -4.65 -8.68
CA LYS A 381 28.19 -4.99 -9.89
C LYS A 381 27.66 -6.24 -10.63
N ALA A 382 26.39 -6.57 -10.44
CA ALA A 382 25.74 -7.72 -11.06
C ALA A 382 25.13 -7.37 -12.42
N LEU A 383 24.63 -6.13 -12.59
CA LEU A 383 23.89 -5.71 -13.78
C LEU A 383 24.67 -5.93 -15.10
N SER A 384 25.95 -5.56 -15.14
CA SER A 384 26.79 -5.70 -16.34
C SER A 384 27.08 -7.15 -16.72
N GLY A 385 27.05 -8.07 -15.74
CA GLY A 385 27.30 -9.49 -15.97
C GLY A 385 26.08 -10.28 -16.45
N ILE A 386 24.87 -9.73 -16.38
CA ILE A 386 23.64 -10.48 -16.69
C ILE A 386 23.59 -10.92 -18.16
N GLN A 387 24.04 -10.05 -19.08
CA GLN A 387 24.02 -10.34 -20.51
C GLN A 387 24.91 -11.52 -20.91
N THR A 388 25.91 -11.87 -20.08
CA THR A 388 26.85 -12.96 -20.37
C THR A 388 26.44 -14.28 -19.71
N LEU A 389 25.38 -14.30 -18.91
CA LEU A 389 24.87 -15.51 -18.27
C LEU A 389 24.38 -16.51 -19.32
N LYS A 390 24.79 -17.78 -19.18
CA LYS A 390 24.34 -18.90 -20.03
C LYS A 390 23.26 -19.75 -19.39
N LYS A 391 23.09 -19.64 -18.07
CA LYS A 391 22.12 -20.39 -17.26
C LYS A 391 21.49 -19.44 -16.24
N PRO A 392 20.21 -19.66 -15.88
CA PRO A 392 19.57 -18.88 -14.83
C PRO A 392 20.32 -19.06 -13.51
N PRO A 393 20.50 -17.99 -12.71
CA PRO A 393 21.11 -18.11 -11.40
C PRO A 393 20.26 -19.01 -10.48
N PRO A 394 20.89 -19.73 -9.54
CA PRO A 394 20.16 -20.54 -8.56
C PRO A 394 19.26 -19.64 -7.71
N GLY A 395 18.01 -20.08 -7.49
CA GLY A 395 17.02 -19.32 -6.75
C GLY A 395 16.20 -18.32 -7.58
N LEU A 396 16.38 -18.28 -8.90
CA LEU A 396 15.48 -17.53 -9.78
C LEU A 396 14.06 -18.14 -9.73
N SER A 397 13.05 -17.27 -9.67
CA SER A 397 11.64 -17.69 -9.69
C SER A 397 11.31 -18.52 -10.92
N GLN A 398 10.44 -19.53 -10.75
CA GLN A 398 9.98 -20.40 -11.83
C GLN A 398 9.20 -19.65 -12.92
N THR A 399 8.59 -18.50 -12.59
CA THR A 399 7.87 -17.66 -13.56
C THR A 399 8.79 -16.67 -14.30
N THR A 400 10.08 -16.63 -13.95
CA THR A 400 11.07 -15.73 -14.56
C THR A 400 12.16 -16.53 -15.27
N THR A 401 12.27 -16.37 -16.58
CA THR A 401 13.31 -17.02 -17.38
C THR A 401 14.56 -16.14 -17.46
N LEU A 402 15.72 -16.75 -17.73
CA LEU A 402 16.94 -15.99 -18.01
C LEU A 402 16.74 -15.03 -19.20
N ALA A 403 15.98 -15.44 -20.21
CA ALA A 403 15.67 -14.61 -21.38
C ALA A 403 14.91 -13.33 -20.98
N HIS A 404 13.94 -13.42 -20.06
CA HIS A 404 13.26 -12.24 -19.52
C HIS A 404 14.27 -11.31 -18.81
N VAL A 405 15.13 -11.87 -17.96
CA VAL A 405 16.14 -11.09 -17.21
C VAL A 405 17.13 -10.40 -18.15
N GLN A 406 17.60 -11.09 -19.19
CA GLN A 406 18.50 -10.53 -20.20
C GLN A 406 17.81 -9.46 -21.03
N GLN A 407 16.58 -9.69 -21.48
CA GLN A 407 15.81 -8.68 -22.21
C GLN A 407 15.63 -7.40 -21.38
N ILE A 408 15.18 -7.53 -20.13
CA ILE A 408 14.86 -6.37 -19.27
C ILE A 408 16.11 -5.58 -18.92
N THR A 409 17.24 -6.25 -18.72
CA THR A 409 18.52 -5.60 -18.37
C THR A 409 19.37 -5.25 -19.59
N HIS A 410 18.85 -5.41 -20.80
CA HIS A 410 19.54 -4.99 -22.01
C HIS A 410 19.71 -3.46 -22.02
N PRO A 411 20.88 -2.91 -22.40
CA PRO A 411 21.12 -1.47 -22.36
C PRO A 411 20.04 -0.63 -23.07
N ASP A 412 19.58 -1.07 -24.24
CA ASP A 412 18.53 -0.36 -24.98
C ASP A 412 17.18 -0.35 -24.26
N VAL A 413 16.86 -1.44 -23.57
CA VAL A 413 15.64 -1.52 -22.76
C VAL A 413 15.77 -0.62 -21.53
N ILE A 414 16.93 -0.57 -20.89
CA ILE A 414 17.19 0.35 -19.78
C ILE A 414 17.03 1.81 -20.23
N ARG A 415 17.58 2.20 -21.39
CA ARG A 415 17.38 3.54 -21.96
C ARG A 415 15.91 3.88 -22.19
N ARG A 416 15.14 2.93 -22.74
CA ARG A 416 13.68 3.09 -22.92
C ARG A 416 12.95 3.31 -21.60
N ILE A 417 13.30 2.53 -20.57
CA ILE A 417 12.72 2.66 -19.23
C ILE A 417 13.08 4.00 -18.58
N ILE A 418 14.31 4.49 -18.77
CA ILE A 418 14.72 5.82 -18.31
C ILE A 418 13.88 6.90 -18.98
N ALA A 419 13.66 6.82 -20.30
CA ALA A 419 12.82 7.77 -21.03
C ALA A 419 11.37 7.76 -20.50
N ILE A 420 10.78 6.58 -20.27
CA ILE A 420 9.46 6.43 -19.65
C ILE A 420 9.45 7.08 -18.27
N SER A 421 10.47 6.79 -17.46
CA SER A 421 10.61 7.31 -16.08
C SER A 421 10.69 8.84 -16.06
N ASN A 422 11.48 9.45 -16.95
CA ASN A 422 11.55 10.90 -17.09
C ASN A 422 10.19 11.51 -17.44
N GLY A 423 9.46 10.92 -18.39
CA GLY A 423 8.13 11.39 -18.76
C GLY A 423 7.09 11.26 -17.64
N ARG A 424 7.21 10.24 -16.77
CA ARG A 424 6.35 10.08 -15.58
C ARG A 424 6.70 11.08 -14.49
N LEU A 425 7.99 11.28 -14.27
CA LEU A 425 8.52 12.25 -13.33
C LEU A 425 8.08 13.68 -13.68
N ASP A 426 8.17 14.07 -14.96
CA ASP A 426 7.73 15.40 -15.43
C ASP A 426 6.23 15.60 -15.24
N ARG A 427 5.41 14.58 -15.57
CA ARG A 427 3.97 14.62 -15.32
C ARG A 427 3.64 14.74 -13.83
N SER A 428 4.36 14.03 -12.96
CA SER A 428 4.13 14.09 -11.51
C SER A 428 4.50 15.47 -10.93
N LEU A 429 5.59 16.07 -11.42
CA LEU A 429 5.96 17.44 -11.07
C LEU A 429 4.91 18.45 -11.53
N GLU A 430 4.42 18.31 -12.76
CA GLU A 430 3.43 19.22 -13.31
C GLU A 430 2.07 19.06 -12.60
N SER A 431 1.67 17.83 -12.28
CA SER A 431 0.52 17.55 -11.42
C SER A 431 0.57 18.34 -10.12
N GLY A 432 1.70 18.25 -9.41
CA GLY A 432 1.89 18.97 -8.15
C GLY A 432 1.81 20.50 -8.33
N ARG A 433 2.33 21.04 -9.44
CA ARG A 433 2.28 22.49 -9.71
C ARG A 433 0.87 22.97 -10.06
N LEU A 434 0.16 22.25 -10.91
CA LEU A 434 -1.22 22.58 -11.26
C LEU A 434 -2.08 22.55 -10.00
N LEU A 435 -1.98 21.48 -9.21
CA LEU A 435 -2.64 21.37 -7.92
C LEU A 435 -2.17 22.41 -6.91
N MET A 436 -1.07 23.15 -7.10
CA MET A 436 -0.73 24.30 -6.25
C MET A 436 -1.42 25.59 -6.68
N THR A 437 -1.62 25.78 -8.00
CA THR A 437 -2.10 27.05 -8.58
C THR A 437 -3.61 27.10 -8.77
N GLN A 438 -4.32 25.98 -8.61
CA GLN A 438 -5.78 25.93 -8.79
C GLN A 438 -6.52 26.96 -7.94
N ASP A 439 -7.40 27.73 -8.58
CA ASP A 439 -8.30 28.62 -7.87
C ASP A 439 -9.48 27.79 -7.35
N PRO A 440 -9.70 27.70 -6.01
CA PRO A 440 -10.81 26.94 -5.45
C PRO A 440 -12.19 27.47 -5.87
N ARG A 441 -12.28 28.63 -6.53
CA ARG A 441 -13.53 29.24 -6.98
C ARG A 441 -13.97 28.83 -8.37
N LYS A 442 -13.10 28.23 -9.18
CA LYS A 442 -13.43 27.79 -10.54
C LYS A 442 -14.00 26.38 -10.51
N SER A 443 -15.08 26.13 -11.27
CA SER A 443 -15.69 24.80 -11.30
C SER A 443 -14.73 23.76 -11.91
N PRO A 444 -14.88 22.47 -11.58
CA PRO A 444 -14.09 21.40 -12.21
C PRO A 444 -14.19 21.37 -13.74
N GLU A 445 -15.30 21.85 -14.29
CA GLU A 445 -15.57 21.94 -15.74
C GLU A 445 -14.80 23.09 -16.41
N GLU A 446 -14.51 24.16 -15.66
CA GLU A 446 -13.75 25.33 -16.13
C GLU A 446 -12.23 25.13 -16.05
N GLN A 447 -11.78 24.05 -15.43
CA GLN A 447 -10.37 23.72 -15.30
C GLN A 447 -10.04 22.54 -16.23
N PRO A 448 -9.21 22.71 -17.26
CA PRO A 448 -8.74 21.59 -18.06
C PRO A 448 -7.86 20.72 -17.18
N PHE A 449 -8.44 19.69 -16.56
CA PHE A 449 -7.69 18.62 -15.95
C PHE A 449 -7.22 17.69 -17.06
N PRO A 450 -5.91 17.48 -17.26
CA PRO A 450 -5.44 16.24 -17.83
C PRO A 450 -6.04 15.08 -17.03
N HIS A 451 -6.96 14.36 -17.66
CA HIS A 451 -7.75 13.28 -17.04
C HIS A 451 -6.89 12.10 -16.52
N ASP A 452 -5.57 12.14 -16.73
CA ASP A 452 -4.58 11.21 -16.21
C ASP A 452 -4.11 11.51 -14.77
N TYR A 453 -4.58 12.61 -14.15
CA TYR A 453 -4.14 12.97 -12.81
C TYR A 453 -4.77 12.08 -11.73
N ILE A 454 -3.94 11.78 -10.71
CA ILE A 454 -4.31 11.08 -9.48
C ILE A 454 -5.71 11.52 -9.09
N CYS A 455 -6.68 10.60 -9.07
CA CYS A 455 -8.03 10.89 -8.60
C CYS A 455 -7.89 11.58 -7.25
N VAL A 456 -8.14 12.88 -7.23
CA VAL A 456 -8.21 13.64 -5.99
C VAL A 456 -9.40 13.04 -5.29
N ALA A 457 -9.20 12.37 -4.15
CA ALA A 457 -10.34 12.11 -3.29
C ALA A 457 -10.90 13.50 -2.98
N ASP A 458 -12.18 13.74 -3.28
CA ASP A 458 -12.81 15.06 -3.24
C ASP A 458 -12.64 15.78 -1.88
N ASP A 459 -12.28 15.02 -0.84
CA ASP A 459 -12.09 15.47 0.54
C ASP A 459 -10.62 15.75 0.96
N LEU A 460 -9.65 15.67 0.05
CA LEU A 460 -8.24 15.96 0.37
C LEU A 460 -7.94 17.46 0.37
N PRO A 461 -7.21 17.98 1.38
CA PRO A 461 -6.59 19.29 1.25
C PRO A 461 -5.72 19.35 -0.01
N LYS A 462 -5.90 20.40 -0.80
CA LYS A 462 -5.18 20.64 -2.06
C LYS A 462 -3.66 20.50 -1.89
N GLU A 463 -3.11 20.97 -0.77
CA GLU A 463 -1.70 20.85 -0.43
C GLU A 463 -1.24 19.40 -0.25
N GLU A 464 -2.09 18.51 0.29
CA GLU A 464 -1.77 17.08 0.41
C GLU A 464 -1.67 16.42 -0.97
N SER A 465 -2.65 16.69 -1.84
CA SER A 465 -2.66 16.19 -3.22
C SER A 465 -1.45 16.70 -4.02
N ALA A 466 -1.13 17.99 -3.90
CA ALA A 466 0.07 18.56 -4.52
C ALA A 466 1.36 17.94 -3.96
N CYS A 467 1.44 17.77 -2.63
CA CYS A 467 2.57 17.12 -1.98
C CYS A 467 2.77 15.69 -2.48
N SER A 468 1.69 14.93 -2.68
CA SER A 468 1.74 13.58 -3.24
C SER A 468 2.41 13.55 -4.62
N GLY A 469 2.02 14.47 -5.52
CA GLY A 469 2.64 14.60 -6.85
C GLY A 469 4.14 14.89 -6.77
N PHE A 470 4.57 15.76 -5.86
CA PHE A 470 5.99 16.04 -5.65
C PHE A 470 6.76 14.86 -5.03
N LEU A 471 6.17 14.14 -4.08
CA LEU A 471 6.83 13.00 -3.43
C LEU A 471 7.01 11.82 -4.37
N ASN A 472 6.00 11.54 -5.21
CA ASN A 472 6.12 10.58 -6.29
C ASN A 472 7.29 10.96 -7.22
N ALA A 473 7.33 12.21 -7.70
CA ALA A 473 8.43 12.69 -8.54
C ALA A 473 9.80 12.54 -7.86
N ALA A 474 9.90 12.89 -6.57
CA ALA A 474 11.13 12.78 -5.80
C ALA A 474 11.61 11.33 -5.67
N GLU A 475 10.72 10.38 -5.37
CA GLU A 475 11.07 8.96 -5.22
C GLU A 475 11.64 8.37 -6.53
N LEU A 476 10.98 8.66 -7.67
CA LEU A 476 11.44 8.21 -8.98
C LEU A 476 12.75 8.89 -9.40
N ALA A 477 12.88 10.19 -9.12
CA ALA A 477 14.11 10.93 -9.39
C ALA A 477 15.30 10.37 -8.59
N ALA A 478 15.08 10.04 -7.32
CA ALA A 478 16.09 9.42 -6.46
C ALA A 478 16.53 8.05 -6.99
N ALA A 479 15.59 7.24 -7.48
CA ALA A 479 15.90 5.96 -8.13
C ALA A 479 16.78 6.13 -9.37
N LEU A 480 16.45 7.10 -10.25
CA LEU A 480 17.26 7.41 -11.45
C LEU A 480 18.67 7.88 -11.09
N VAL A 481 18.80 8.78 -10.10
CA VAL A 481 20.11 9.25 -9.62
C VAL A 481 20.94 8.10 -9.06
N ALA A 482 20.33 7.16 -8.33
CA ALA A 482 21.01 5.97 -7.83
C ALA A 482 21.48 5.07 -8.98
N LEU A 483 20.65 4.86 -10.01
CA LEU A 483 21.04 4.06 -11.19
C LEU A 483 22.23 4.68 -11.91
N ASP A 484 22.22 5.99 -12.16
CA ASP A 484 23.33 6.71 -12.78
C ASP A 484 24.63 6.57 -11.97
N THR A 485 24.53 6.80 -10.67
CA THR A 485 25.67 6.70 -9.73
C THR A 485 26.27 5.30 -9.73
N HIS A 486 25.42 4.26 -9.63
CA HIS A 486 25.89 2.87 -9.51
C HIS A 486 26.29 2.22 -10.84
N THR A 487 25.89 2.81 -11.97
CA THR A 487 26.37 2.39 -13.31
C THR A 487 27.62 3.15 -13.74
N GLY A 488 28.15 4.04 -12.90
CA GLY A 488 29.33 4.84 -13.23
C GLY A 488 29.07 5.84 -14.37
N GLY A 489 27.84 6.33 -14.49
CA GLY A 489 27.46 7.30 -15.53
C GLY A 489 27.15 6.70 -16.89
N ALA A 490 27.00 5.36 -17.00
CA ALA A 490 26.72 4.70 -18.29
C ALA A 490 25.43 5.18 -18.98
N TYR A 491 24.50 5.76 -18.20
CA TYR A 491 23.24 6.32 -18.67
C TYR A 491 23.07 7.81 -18.33
N ALA A 492 24.18 8.51 -18.06
CA ALA A 492 24.16 9.92 -17.69
C ALA A 492 23.46 10.82 -18.74
N PRO A 493 23.62 10.61 -20.07
CA PRO A 493 22.91 11.38 -21.08
C PRO A 493 21.39 11.25 -20.96
N GLU A 494 20.89 10.04 -20.73
CA GLU A 494 19.46 9.74 -20.64
C GLU A 494 18.86 10.17 -19.28
N ILE A 495 19.65 10.13 -18.20
CA ILE A 495 19.25 10.52 -16.83
C ILE A 495 19.44 12.02 -16.56
N CYS A 496 19.93 12.77 -17.57
CA CYS A 496 20.22 14.19 -17.44
C CYS A 496 19.04 14.99 -16.84
N GLY A 497 19.33 15.75 -15.79
CA GLY A 497 18.35 16.57 -15.08
C GLY A 497 17.56 15.86 -13.98
N ALA A 498 17.62 14.53 -13.82
CA ALA A 498 16.91 13.83 -12.75
C ALA A 498 17.25 14.38 -11.35
N ARG A 499 18.54 14.68 -11.10
CA ARG A 499 19.00 15.26 -9.82
C ARG A 499 18.46 16.68 -9.58
N LYS A 500 18.41 17.52 -10.61
CA LYS A 500 17.76 18.85 -10.53
C LYS A 500 16.29 18.70 -10.17
N LYS A 501 15.60 17.79 -10.85
CA LYS A 501 14.17 17.54 -10.63
C LYS A 501 13.91 16.97 -9.23
N LEU A 502 14.80 16.12 -8.69
CA LEU A 502 14.77 15.67 -7.30
C LEU A 502 14.80 16.85 -6.30
N VAL A 503 15.74 17.78 -6.47
CA VAL A 503 15.87 18.98 -5.60
C VAL A 503 14.61 19.84 -5.65
N ILE A 504 14.05 20.05 -6.85
CA ILE A 504 12.82 20.84 -7.04
C ILE A 504 11.63 20.12 -6.40
N ALA A 505 11.48 18.81 -6.63
CA ALA A 505 10.39 18.00 -6.09
C ALA A 505 10.38 18.03 -4.55
N LEU A 506 11.53 17.73 -3.92
CA LEU A 506 11.66 17.77 -2.47
C LEU A 506 11.42 19.16 -1.89
N GLY A 507 11.93 20.21 -2.54
CA GLY A 507 11.70 21.59 -2.13
C GLY A 507 10.21 21.98 -2.16
N ASN A 508 9.49 21.58 -3.20
CA ASN A 508 8.06 21.85 -3.31
C ASN A 508 7.23 20.99 -2.35
N ALA A 509 7.60 19.72 -2.12
CA ALA A 509 6.99 18.89 -1.09
C ALA A 509 7.17 19.52 0.30
N ALA A 510 8.35 20.08 0.60
CA ALA A 510 8.61 20.80 1.85
C ALA A 510 7.72 22.04 2.00
N GLU A 511 7.51 22.80 0.93
CA GLU A 511 6.58 23.94 0.91
C GLU A 511 5.15 23.51 1.24
N MET A 512 4.66 22.42 0.64
CA MET A 512 3.31 21.90 0.92
C MET A 512 3.19 21.43 2.38
N ALA A 513 4.19 20.71 2.87
CA ALA A 513 4.25 20.28 4.26
C ALA A 513 4.26 21.47 5.25
N LEU A 514 4.94 22.57 4.93
CA LEU A 514 4.91 23.80 5.75
C LEU A 514 3.52 24.41 5.82
N ARG A 515 2.80 24.48 4.69
CA ARG A 515 1.43 25.01 4.62
C ARG A 515 0.44 24.15 5.41
N LEU A 516 0.67 22.85 5.45
CA LEU A 516 -0.10 21.89 6.26
C LEU A 516 0.33 21.85 7.73
N ALA A 517 1.28 22.70 8.17
CA ALA A 517 1.89 22.69 9.50
C ALA A 517 2.52 21.33 9.91
N LYS A 518 2.93 20.51 8.94
CA LYS A 518 3.59 19.22 9.16
C LYS A 518 5.11 19.42 9.24
N TYR A 519 5.58 20.11 10.28
CA TYR A 519 6.95 20.63 10.33
C TYR A 519 8.03 19.53 10.25
N ARG A 520 7.79 18.33 10.79
CA ARG A 520 8.71 17.18 10.68
C ARG A 520 8.90 16.72 9.23
N TYR A 521 7.81 16.69 8.46
CA TYR A 521 7.82 16.38 7.04
C TYR A 521 8.56 17.48 6.26
N ALA A 522 8.20 18.73 6.51
CA ALA A 522 8.84 19.88 5.88
C ALA A 522 10.35 19.92 6.10
N TYR A 523 10.81 19.69 7.34
CA TYR A 523 12.22 19.64 7.69
C TYR A 523 12.95 18.54 6.91
N SER A 524 12.43 17.31 6.94
CA SER A 524 13.03 16.16 6.25
C SER A 524 13.13 16.38 4.74
N TYR A 525 12.05 16.86 4.11
CA TYR A 525 12.04 17.13 2.67
C TYR A 525 12.96 18.29 2.28
N ALA A 526 12.97 19.40 3.04
CA ALA A 526 13.84 20.53 2.77
C ALA A 526 15.32 20.16 2.93
N LEU A 527 15.64 19.37 3.95
CA LEU A 527 16.99 18.88 4.19
C LEU A 527 17.46 17.97 3.06
N GLY A 528 16.63 17.01 2.65
CA GLY A 528 16.89 16.17 1.48
C GLY A 528 17.11 16.99 0.21
N ALA A 529 16.36 18.09 0.02
CA ALA A 529 16.53 18.99 -1.11
C ALA A 529 17.87 19.74 -1.07
N VAL A 530 18.28 20.24 0.10
CA VAL A 530 19.56 20.95 0.28
C VAL A 530 20.74 20.00 0.06
N THR A 531 20.74 18.82 0.69
CA THR A 531 21.82 17.83 0.52
C THR A 531 21.90 17.31 -0.92
N SER A 532 20.76 17.11 -1.58
CA SER A 532 20.74 16.69 -2.99
C SER A 532 21.29 17.76 -3.93
N ALA A 533 21.17 19.05 -3.57
CA ALA A 533 21.65 20.18 -4.37
C ALA A 533 23.18 20.31 -4.39
N GLU A 534 23.87 19.87 -3.34
CA GLU A 534 25.34 19.94 -3.23
C GLU A 534 26.08 19.15 -4.31
N ASN A 535 25.42 18.14 -4.88
CA ASN A 535 26.01 17.23 -5.84
C ASN A 535 25.39 17.38 -7.24
N VAL A 536 24.75 18.52 -7.53
CA VAL A 536 24.16 18.79 -8.85
C VAL A 536 25.25 19.25 -9.83
N PRO A 537 25.45 18.56 -10.96
CA PRO A 537 26.38 19.00 -12.00
C PRO A 537 25.99 20.39 -12.53
N LEU A 538 26.98 21.22 -12.85
CA LEU A 538 26.76 22.59 -13.34
C LEU A 538 25.88 22.61 -14.60
N GLU A 539 26.04 21.60 -15.45
CA GLU A 539 25.33 21.39 -16.71
C GLU A 539 23.81 21.23 -16.51
N ALA A 540 23.38 20.79 -15.32
CA ALA A 540 21.97 20.67 -15.00
C ALA A 540 21.27 22.03 -14.79
N ASN A 541 22.03 23.13 -14.70
CA ASN A 541 21.52 24.50 -14.59
C ASN A 541 20.49 24.65 -13.46
N LEU A 542 20.82 24.18 -12.25
CA LEU A 542 19.99 24.42 -11.07
C LEU A 542 20.14 25.89 -10.65
N SER A 543 19.03 26.64 -10.68
CA SER A 543 19.04 28.05 -10.27
C SER A 543 19.48 28.18 -8.80
N PRO A 544 20.45 29.07 -8.48
CA PRO A 544 20.86 29.34 -7.10
C PRO A 544 19.70 29.74 -6.19
N GLU A 545 18.68 30.40 -6.74
CA GLU A 545 17.48 30.79 -5.99
C GLU A 545 16.72 29.59 -5.42
N VAL A 546 16.74 28.44 -6.11
CA VAL A 546 16.10 27.21 -5.61
C VAL A 546 16.80 26.72 -4.35
N VAL A 547 18.13 26.78 -4.33
CA VAL A 547 18.94 26.38 -3.16
C VAL A 547 18.67 27.33 -1.99
N VAL A 548 18.63 28.64 -2.25
CA VAL A 548 18.30 29.65 -1.22
C VAL A 548 16.90 29.43 -0.65
N LYS A 549 15.90 29.18 -1.52
CA LYS A 549 14.51 28.87 -1.09
C LYS A 549 14.46 27.61 -0.22
N ASN A 550 15.15 26.55 -0.61
CA ASN A 550 15.15 25.29 0.14
C ASN A 550 15.85 25.43 1.52
N ARG A 551 16.95 26.18 1.60
CA ARG A 551 17.58 26.52 2.89
C ARG A 551 16.64 27.32 3.78
N ARG A 552 15.94 28.32 3.24
CA ARG A 552 14.94 29.08 4.01
C ARG A 552 13.83 28.17 4.55
N ARG A 553 13.30 27.25 3.72
CA ARG A 553 12.28 26.28 4.14
C ARG A 553 12.77 25.38 5.26
N LEU A 554 14.03 24.93 5.18
CA LEU A 554 14.68 24.13 6.22
C LEU A 554 14.75 24.88 7.55
N GLU A 555 15.24 26.11 7.56
CA GLU A 555 15.33 26.94 8.76
C GLU A 555 13.96 27.23 9.38
N VAL A 556 12.95 27.53 8.54
CA VAL A 556 11.57 27.75 9.02
C VAL A 556 11.00 26.48 9.64
N ALA A 557 11.18 25.32 9.00
CA ALA A 557 10.69 24.05 9.53
C ALA A 557 11.38 23.69 10.85
N LYS A 558 12.71 23.92 10.94
CA LYS A 558 13.50 23.70 12.14
C LYS A 558 13.04 24.59 13.30
N GLY A 559 12.93 25.90 13.08
CA GLY A 559 12.48 26.83 14.12
C GLY A 559 11.06 26.53 14.64
N LYS A 560 10.19 25.95 13.80
CA LYS A 560 8.85 25.49 14.22
C LYS A 560 8.88 24.17 14.99
N LEU A 561 9.80 23.26 14.67
CA LEU A 561 9.99 22.02 15.43
C LEU A 561 10.57 22.30 16.81
N ASP A 562 11.60 23.15 16.88
CA ASP A 562 12.29 23.48 18.13
C ASP A 562 11.38 24.27 19.09
N GLY A 563 10.41 25.04 18.57
CA GLY A 563 9.41 25.74 19.39
C GLY A 563 8.18 24.91 19.77
N ALA A 564 8.05 23.68 19.26
CA ALA A 564 6.95 22.77 19.56
C ALA A 564 7.33 21.64 20.55
N LEU A 565 8.64 21.43 20.74
CA LEU A 565 9.23 20.59 21.79
C LEU A 565 9.42 21.40 23.08
#